data_AF-A0A0D2XKX9-F1
#
_entry.id   AF-A0A0D2XKX9-F1
#
_cell.length_a   1.000
_cell.length_b   1.000
_cell.length_c   1.000
_cell.angle_alpha   90.00
_cell.angle_beta   90.00
_cell.angle_gamma   90.00
#
_symmetry.space_group_name_H-M   'P 1'
#
loop_
_entity.id
_entity.type
_entity.pdbx_description
1 polymer ?
#
loop_
_entity_poly.entity_id
_entity_poly.type
_entity_poly.pdbx_seq_one_letter_code
_entity_poly.pdbx_strand_id
1 'polypeptide(L)'
;MSVIALPVYQDDITNAEHYDFGDEAAPTSESPGPVTDQPLLMECLELRLKLLTIPGMQKYFDMSRYAPDDFLRVWHVFEQITPLVTLVRGLDMNVNLDIGQPEDLTISNRKEIILWFAQYCHDILNVETGNLITVEDLMGGGYHGILRVISLVSSITKGRVIIGPPINDLSLVKARVNALSPELRSFLTNQRQFVQNLNELLEIKDQLEMDMKSIFQDIRELVDFQIIFLITMERFILGSSAEHEWAPLFDYLLRNIEVEAVSYAAEGTARTRIQLWLKEGHFRDKDRIRTLLARCLDILPTRAKRVSALFQFAEHG
;
A
#
# COMPACT_ATOMS: atom_id res chain seq x y z
N MET A 1 -28.95 41.14 17.74
CA MET A 1 -28.95 41.82 16.41
C MET A 1 -27.70 42.67 16.31
N SER A 2 -26.78 42.31 15.41
CA SER A 2 -26.03 43.19 14.50
C SER A 2 -24.89 42.38 13.87
N VAL A 3 -25.07 42.00 12.61
CA VAL A 3 -23.98 41.53 11.74
C VAL A 3 -23.51 42.77 10.98
N ILE A 4 -22.27 43.18 11.21
CA ILE A 4 -21.62 44.22 10.42
C ILE A 4 -21.11 43.54 9.15
N ALA A 5 -21.82 43.72 8.05
CA ALA A 5 -21.29 43.40 6.72
C ALA A 5 -20.50 44.61 6.22
N LEU A 6 -19.20 44.42 5.95
CA LEU A 6 -18.41 45.41 5.24
C LEU A 6 -18.79 45.38 3.75
N PRO A 7 -18.93 46.54 3.09
CA PRO A 7 -19.22 46.60 1.66
C PRO A 7 -17.97 46.19 0.88
N VAL A 8 -18.11 45.17 0.03
CA VAL A 8 -17.13 44.82 -0.99
C VAL A 8 -17.35 45.78 -2.15
N TYR A 9 -16.37 46.63 -2.45
CA TYR A 9 -16.45 47.54 -3.59
C TYR A 9 -16.04 46.81 -4.86
N GLN A 10 -16.73 47.10 -5.97
CA GLN A 10 -16.56 46.42 -7.25
C GLN A 10 -15.12 46.53 -7.80
N ASP A 11 -14.39 47.57 -7.39
CA ASP A 11 -13.00 47.83 -7.79
C ASP A 11 -12.01 46.85 -7.13
N ASP A 12 -12.37 46.21 -6.01
CA ASP A 12 -11.54 45.19 -5.33
C ASP A 12 -11.51 43.84 -6.06
N ILE A 13 -12.40 43.63 -7.05
CA ILE A 13 -12.52 42.36 -7.78
C ILE A 13 -11.52 42.29 -8.96
N THR A 14 -10.82 43.39 -9.28
CA THR A 14 -10.00 43.49 -10.50
C THR A 14 -8.49 43.63 -10.29
N ASN A 15 -8.01 43.70 -9.04
CA ASN A 15 -6.57 43.86 -8.72
C ASN A 15 -6.01 42.65 -7.95
N ALA A 16 -6.12 41.45 -8.52
CA ALA A 16 -5.52 40.23 -7.96
C ALA A 16 -3.97 40.28 -7.93
N GLU A 17 -3.35 41.24 -8.61
CA GLU A 17 -1.90 41.39 -8.80
C GLU A 17 -1.18 42.05 -7.61
N HIS A 18 -1.93 42.53 -6.61
CA HIS A 18 -1.40 43.20 -5.42
C HIS A 18 -1.50 42.37 -4.13
N TYR A 19 -1.95 41.13 -4.21
CA TYR A 19 -1.87 40.18 -3.09
C TYR A 19 -0.56 39.39 -3.16
N ASP A 20 0.47 39.93 -2.51
CA ASP A 20 1.71 39.23 -2.20
C ASP A 20 1.45 38.19 -1.10
N PHE A 21 1.09 36.97 -1.49
CA PHE A 21 1.12 35.81 -0.60
C PHE A 21 2.59 35.40 -0.46
N GLY A 22 3.26 35.98 0.54
CA GLY A 22 4.70 35.82 0.75
C GLY A 22 5.16 34.36 0.69
N ASP A 23 6.38 34.18 0.18
CA ASP A 23 7.08 32.90 0.02
C ASP A 23 7.04 32.05 1.29
N GLU A 24 6.05 31.15 1.39
CA GLU A 24 6.11 30.02 2.31
C GLU A 24 7.17 29.06 1.79
N ALA A 25 8.26 28.96 2.57
CA ALA A 25 9.29 27.96 2.37
C ALA A 25 8.64 26.58 2.17
N ALA A 26 8.88 25.98 1.00
CA ALA A 26 8.37 24.66 0.66
C ALA A 26 8.71 23.67 1.79
N PRO A 27 7.71 23.05 2.45
CA PRO A 27 8.00 21.94 3.31
C PRO A 27 8.48 20.80 2.38
N THR A 28 9.72 20.37 2.57
CA THR A 28 10.21 19.09 2.08
C THR A 28 9.38 17.99 2.74
N SER A 29 8.21 17.71 2.18
CA SER A 29 7.53 16.45 2.36
C SER A 29 8.23 15.45 1.45
N GLU A 30 8.94 14.50 2.07
CA GLU A 30 9.25 13.26 1.37
C GLU A 30 7.91 12.64 0.96
N SER A 31 7.62 12.72 -0.34
CA SER A 31 6.43 12.09 -0.89
C SER A 31 6.57 10.58 -0.71
N PRO A 32 5.44 9.84 -0.64
CA PRO A 32 5.47 8.42 -0.91
C PRO A 32 6.25 8.19 -2.22
N GLY A 33 7.12 7.19 -2.23
CA GLY A 33 8.02 6.92 -3.36
C GLY A 33 7.28 6.92 -4.71
N PRO A 34 7.97 7.24 -5.82
CA PRO A 34 7.34 7.37 -7.12
C PRO A 34 6.54 6.11 -7.43
N VAL A 35 5.28 6.28 -7.83
CA VAL A 35 4.46 5.17 -8.34
C VAL A 35 5.25 4.51 -9.45
N THR A 36 5.74 3.31 -9.17
CA THR A 36 6.23 2.43 -10.22
C THR A 36 5.01 2.08 -11.07
N ASP A 37 4.97 2.47 -12.34
CA ASP A 37 3.90 2.08 -13.29
C ASP A 37 3.74 0.55 -13.45
N GLN A 38 4.60 -0.23 -12.80
CA GLN A 38 4.68 -1.68 -12.86
C GLN A 38 3.66 -2.38 -11.94
N PRO A 39 2.74 -3.23 -12.44
CA PRO A 39 1.73 -3.92 -11.64
C PRO A 39 2.25 -4.62 -10.37
N LEU A 40 1.44 -4.66 -9.31
CA LEU A 40 1.78 -5.28 -8.02
C LEU A 40 2.17 -6.76 -8.16
N LEU A 41 1.44 -7.55 -8.93
CA LEU A 41 1.75 -8.95 -9.21
C LEU A 41 3.08 -9.11 -9.95
N MET A 42 3.43 -8.12 -10.78
CA MET A 42 4.72 -8.10 -11.45
C MET A 42 5.84 -7.76 -10.47
N GLU A 43 5.62 -6.82 -9.54
CA GLU A 43 6.54 -6.58 -8.41
C GLU A 43 6.72 -7.85 -7.55
N CYS A 44 5.63 -8.56 -7.26
CA CYS A 44 5.67 -9.82 -6.51
C CYS A 44 6.43 -10.93 -7.28
N LEU A 45 6.24 -11.01 -8.61
CA LEU A 45 7.00 -11.91 -9.46
C LEU A 45 8.50 -11.58 -9.39
N GLU A 46 8.88 -10.32 -9.60
CA GLU A 46 10.28 -9.89 -9.51
C GLU A 46 10.88 -10.18 -8.13
N LEU A 47 10.13 -9.92 -7.07
CA LEU A 47 10.52 -10.24 -5.71
C LEU A 47 10.74 -11.75 -5.54
N ARG A 48 9.79 -12.59 -5.97
CA ARG A 48 9.94 -14.05 -5.92
C ARG A 48 11.22 -14.48 -6.64
N LEU A 49 11.46 -13.98 -7.85
CA LEU A 49 12.64 -14.34 -8.62
C LEU A 49 13.94 -13.94 -7.93
N LYS A 50 13.99 -12.76 -7.30
CA LYS A 50 15.11 -12.33 -6.47
C LYS A 50 15.30 -13.23 -5.25
N LEU A 51 14.24 -13.58 -4.55
CA LEU A 51 14.27 -14.46 -3.37
C LEU A 51 14.77 -15.86 -3.73
N LEU A 52 14.40 -16.40 -4.89
CA LEU A 52 14.87 -17.71 -5.36
C LEU A 52 16.39 -17.76 -5.64
N THR A 53 17.06 -16.62 -5.77
CA THR A 53 18.54 -16.58 -5.84
C THR A 53 19.20 -16.86 -4.49
N ILE A 54 18.44 -16.81 -3.38
CA ILE A 54 18.96 -17.03 -2.03
C ILE A 54 18.99 -18.54 -1.74
N PRO A 55 20.17 -19.09 -1.38
CA PRO A 55 20.28 -20.50 -1.02
C PRO A 55 19.30 -20.90 0.08
N GLY A 56 18.58 -21.99 -0.13
CA GLY A 56 17.59 -22.51 0.82
C GLY A 56 16.21 -21.84 0.75
N MET A 57 16.01 -20.83 -0.10
CA MET A 57 14.70 -20.19 -0.26
C MET A 57 13.72 -21.03 -1.09
N GLN A 58 14.22 -21.82 -2.06
CA GLN A 58 13.42 -22.63 -2.98
C GLN A 58 12.40 -23.53 -2.26
N LYS A 59 12.79 -24.20 -1.17
CA LYS A 59 11.93 -25.12 -0.42
C LYS A 59 10.63 -24.45 0.07
N TYR A 60 10.68 -23.16 0.40
CA TYR A 60 9.52 -22.42 0.87
C TYR A 60 8.53 -22.14 -0.26
N PHE A 61 9.04 -21.83 -1.46
CA PHE A 61 8.23 -21.63 -2.66
C PHE A 61 7.68 -22.94 -3.25
N ASP A 62 8.36 -24.06 -3.05
CA ASP A 62 7.86 -25.38 -3.45
C ASP A 62 6.59 -25.78 -2.66
N MET A 63 6.52 -25.38 -1.38
CA MET A 63 5.34 -25.58 -0.54
C MET A 63 4.15 -24.71 -0.97
N SER A 64 4.40 -23.51 -1.51
CA SER A 64 3.35 -22.59 -1.99
C SER A 64 3.08 -22.70 -3.50
N ARG A 65 3.51 -23.79 -4.15
CA ARG A 65 3.46 -23.95 -5.62
C ARG A 65 2.06 -23.86 -6.25
N TYR A 66 1.01 -24.10 -5.45
CA TYR A 66 -0.39 -24.10 -5.88
C TYR A 66 -1.10 -22.76 -5.70
N ALA A 67 -0.43 -21.75 -5.14
CA ALA A 67 -1.05 -20.42 -5.02
C ALA A 67 -1.35 -19.83 -6.41
N PRO A 68 -2.50 -19.15 -6.56
CA PRO A 68 -3.02 -18.76 -7.87
C PRO A 68 -2.23 -17.62 -8.53
N ASP A 69 -1.40 -16.89 -7.77
CA ASP A 69 -0.58 -15.77 -8.25
C ASP A 69 0.65 -15.57 -7.36
N ASP A 70 1.55 -14.67 -7.79
CA ASP A 70 2.80 -14.37 -7.08
C ASP A 70 2.62 -13.61 -5.76
N PHE A 71 1.56 -12.82 -5.58
CA PHE A 71 1.28 -12.15 -4.30
C PHE A 71 0.96 -13.19 -3.22
N LEU A 72 0.04 -14.12 -3.48
CA LEU A 72 -0.29 -15.19 -2.54
C LEU A 72 0.86 -16.18 -2.36
N ARG A 73 1.69 -16.42 -3.38
CA ARG A 73 2.92 -17.22 -3.22
C ARG A 73 3.88 -16.57 -2.23
N VAL A 74 4.14 -15.28 -2.38
CA VAL A 74 5.02 -14.52 -1.47
C VAL A 74 4.41 -14.45 -0.07
N TRP A 75 3.10 -14.23 0.04
CA TRP A 75 2.38 -14.30 1.31
C TRP A 75 2.67 -15.60 2.04
N HIS A 76 2.33 -16.75 1.43
CA HIS A 76 2.45 -18.05 2.10
C HIS A 76 3.90 -18.43 2.44
N VAL A 77 4.88 -17.86 1.74
CA VAL A 77 6.28 -17.98 2.13
C VAL A 77 6.50 -17.22 3.44
N PHE A 78 6.22 -15.92 3.48
CA PHE A 78 6.53 -15.12 4.67
C PHE A 78 5.65 -15.43 5.88
N GLU A 79 4.44 -15.95 5.68
CA GLU A 79 3.60 -16.48 6.74
C GLU A 79 4.29 -17.57 7.57
N GLN A 80 5.25 -18.31 6.99
CA GLN A 80 6.03 -19.33 7.70
C GLN A 80 7.09 -18.74 8.64
N ILE A 81 7.34 -17.43 8.58
CA ILE A 81 8.30 -16.65 9.40
C ILE A 81 9.78 -17.04 9.19
N THR A 82 10.12 -18.32 9.16
CA THR A 82 11.49 -18.82 8.95
C THR A 82 12.17 -18.32 7.67
N PRO A 83 11.45 -18.00 6.56
CA PRO A 83 12.09 -17.39 5.39
C PRO A 83 12.76 -16.04 5.66
N LEU A 84 12.34 -15.29 6.69
CA LEU A 84 13.01 -14.04 7.10
C LEU A 84 14.48 -14.31 7.49
N VAL A 85 14.74 -15.45 8.11
CA VAL A 85 16.09 -15.81 8.58
C VAL A 85 16.93 -16.30 7.42
N THR A 86 16.35 -17.09 6.52
CA THR A 86 17.02 -17.48 5.27
C THR A 86 17.35 -16.25 4.43
N LEU A 87 16.45 -15.27 4.38
CA LEU A 87 16.68 -13.99 3.72
C LEU A 87 17.88 -13.25 4.32
N VAL A 88 17.91 -13.09 5.65
CA VAL A 88 19.03 -12.40 6.31
C VAL A 88 20.35 -13.14 6.12
N ARG A 89 20.39 -14.47 6.27
CA ARG A 89 21.60 -15.27 5.98
C ARG A 89 22.07 -15.13 4.52
N GLY A 90 21.14 -14.91 3.61
CA GLY A 90 21.46 -14.58 2.22
C GLY A 90 22.13 -13.22 2.08
N LEU A 91 21.68 -12.22 2.85
CA LEU A 91 22.16 -10.83 2.82
C LEU A 91 23.48 -10.64 3.59
N ASP A 92 23.65 -11.32 4.73
CA ASP A 92 24.86 -11.31 5.55
C ASP A 92 25.21 -12.73 5.98
N MET A 93 26.37 -13.21 5.52
CA MET A 93 26.86 -14.56 5.81
C MET A 93 27.32 -14.75 7.26
N ASN A 94 27.50 -13.67 8.02
CA ASN A 94 27.98 -13.73 9.41
C ASN A 94 26.85 -13.95 10.43
N VAL A 95 25.59 -13.86 10.00
CA VAL A 95 24.44 -14.05 10.87
C VAL A 95 24.23 -15.54 11.15
N ASN A 96 24.57 -15.96 12.36
CA ASN A 96 24.29 -17.31 12.85
C ASN A 96 23.20 -17.27 13.93
N LEU A 97 21.95 -17.35 13.50
CA LEU A 97 20.83 -17.66 14.38
C LEU A 97 20.59 -19.17 14.37
N ASP A 98 20.62 -19.81 15.53
CA ASP A 98 20.10 -21.17 15.65
C ASP A 98 18.58 -21.11 15.77
N ILE A 99 17.88 -21.70 14.81
CA ILE A 99 16.41 -21.72 14.78
C ILE A 99 15.98 -23.15 14.53
N GLY A 100 15.08 -23.64 15.38
CA GLY A 100 14.45 -24.94 15.23
C GLY A 100 13.71 -25.10 13.89
N GLN A 101 13.20 -26.30 13.64
CA GLN A 101 12.39 -26.56 12.44
C GLN A 101 11.15 -25.65 12.44
N PRO A 102 10.67 -25.18 11.27
CA PRO A 102 9.48 -24.33 11.17
C PRO A 102 8.25 -24.87 11.93
N GLU A 103 8.08 -26.18 11.93
CA GLU A 103 6.96 -26.90 12.55
C GLU A 103 7.02 -26.91 14.08
N ASP A 104 8.20 -26.68 14.67
CA ASP A 104 8.43 -26.71 16.12
C ASP A 104 8.40 -25.31 16.75
N LEU A 105 8.17 -24.26 15.96
CA LEU A 105 8.20 -22.88 16.45
C LEU A 105 6.93 -22.52 17.22
N THR A 106 7.09 -22.21 18.51
CA THR A 106 6.01 -21.62 19.30
C THR A 106 5.65 -20.22 18.78
N ILE A 107 4.47 -19.73 19.16
CA ILE A 107 4.04 -18.35 18.88
C ILE A 107 5.08 -17.33 19.41
N SER A 108 5.71 -17.61 20.57
CA SER A 108 6.74 -16.73 21.13
C SER A 108 7.98 -16.66 20.23
N ASN A 109 8.47 -17.83 19.78
CA ASN A 109 9.63 -17.89 18.90
C ASN A 109 9.36 -17.17 17.57
N ARG A 110 8.15 -17.30 17.01
CA ARG A 110 7.77 -16.59 15.78
C ARG A 110 7.81 -15.06 15.97
N LYS A 111 7.29 -14.55 17.10
CA LYS A 111 7.36 -13.12 17.43
C LYS A 111 8.79 -12.63 17.59
N GLU A 112 9.63 -13.39 18.28
CA GLU A 112 11.05 -13.07 18.47
C GLU A 112 11.79 -12.96 17.12
N ILE A 113 11.54 -13.88 16.18
CA ILE A 113 12.14 -13.82 14.84
C ILE A 113 11.71 -12.57 14.08
N ILE A 114 10.44 -12.19 14.15
CA ILE A 114 9.94 -10.98 13.47
C ILE A 114 10.59 -9.72 14.07
N LEU A 115 10.62 -9.62 15.40
CA LEU A 115 11.25 -8.49 16.09
C LEU A 115 12.75 -8.41 15.80
N TRP A 116 13.45 -9.56 15.83
CA TRP A 116 14.85 -9.64 15.46
C TRP A 116 15.08 -9.19 14.01
N PHE A 117 14.23 -9.62 13.07
CA PHE A 117 14.34 -9.22 11.68
C PHE A 117 14.12 -7.70 11.51
N ALA A 118 13.12 -7.13 12.19
CA ALA A 118 12.87 -5.70 12.18
C ALA A 118 14.08 -4.92 12.76
N GLN A 119 14.66 -5.40 13.86
CA GLN A 119 15.87 -4.82 14.44
C GLN A 119 17.06 -4.89 13.50
N TYR A 120 17.26 -6.03 12.83
CA TYR A 120 18.31 -6.18 11.81
C TYR A 120 18.12 -5.19 10.66
N CYS A 121 16.89 -5.02 10.17
CA CYS A 121 16.58 -4.05 9.12
C CYS A 121 16.91 -2.62 9.56
N HIS A 122 16.59 -2.26 10.81
CA HIS A 122 16.90 -0.94 11.35
C HIS A 122 18.39 -0.72 11.54
N ASP A 123 19.07 -1.61 12.28
CA ASP A 123 20.43 -1.38 12.75
C ASP A 123 21.50 -1.66 11.69
N ILE A 124 21.27 -2.67 10.83
CA ILE A 124 22.26 -3.12 9.84
C ILE A 124 21.95 -2.57 8.46
N LEU A 125 20.67 -2.57 8.07
CA LEU A 125 20.25 -2.12 6.74
C LEU A 125 19.82 -0.64 6.72
N ASN A 126 19.82 0.06 7.86
CA ASN A 126 19.41 1.46 8.00
C ASN A 126 18.01 1.74 7.46
N VAL A 127 17.07 0.80 7.65
CA VAL A 127 15.67 1.00 7.29
C VAL A 127 15.01 1.90 8.35
N GLU A 128 14.36 2.97 7.89
CA GLU A 128 13.62 3.89 8.76
C GLU A 128 12.51 3.18 9.54
N THR A 129 12.28 3.60 10.78
CA THR A 129 11.33 2.98 11.71
C THR A 129 9.90 2.86 11.14
N GLY A 130 9.44 3.84 10.36
CA GLY A 130 8.11 3.81 9.73
C GLY A 130 7.95 2.68 8.69
N ASN A 131 9.06 2.27 8.08
CA ASN A 131 9.11 1.25 7.04
C ASN A 131 9.37 -0.17 7.60
N LEU A 132 9.51 -0.32 8.92
CA LEU A 132 9.70 -1.61 9.56
C LEU A 132 8.38 -2.36 9.69
N ILE A 133 8.45 -3.68 9.50
CA ILE A 133 7.33 -4.58 9.75
C ILE A 133 7.17 -4.86 11.24
N THR A 134 5.95 -5.16 11.63
CA THR A 134 5.53 -5.53 12.97
C THR A 134 5.06 -6.99 13.00
N VAL A 135 4.81 -7.51 14.20
CA VAL A 135 4.21 -8.84 14.38
C VAL A 135 2.84 -8.92 13.70
N GLU A 136 2.05 -7.86 13.77
CA GLU A 136 0.70 -7.83 13.19
C GLU A 136 0.75 -7.90 11.66
N ASP A 137 1.77 -7.33 11.02
CA ASP A 137 1.88 -7.34 9.56
C ASP A 137 2.04 -8.76 8.98
N LEU A 138 2.66 -9.68 9.73
CA LEU A 138 2.88 -11.07 9.32
C LEU A 138 1.94 -12.08 9.97
N MET A 139 1.49 -11.82 11.20
CA MET A 139 0.67 -12.76 11.97
C MET A 139 -0.81 -12.33 12.09
N GLY A 140 -1.16 -11.11 11.68
CA GLY A 140 -2.52 -10.57 11.77
C GLY A 140 -3.44 -11.00 10.62
N GLY A 141 -2.88 -11.53 9.52
CA GLY A 141 -3.66 -12.11 8.41
C GLY A 141 -4.33 -11.10 7.46
N GLY A 142 -3.96 -9.81 7.53
CA GLY A 142 -4.48 -8.76 6.64
C GLY A 142 -3.66 -8.55 5.37
N TYR A 143 -4.30 -8.11 4.28
CA TYR A 143 -3.64 -7.84 3.00
C TYR A 143 -2.73 -6.62 3.08
N HIS A 144 -3.10 -5.64 3.91
CA HIS A 144 -2.24 -4.49 4.20
C HIS A 144 -0.88 -4.88 4.79
N GLY A 145 -0.90 -5.75 5.81
CA GLY A 145 0.31 -6.19 6.50
C GLY A 145 1.29 -6.86 5.54
N ILE A 146 0.78 -7.75 4.69
CA ILE A 146 1.65 -8.42 3.71
C ILE A 146 2.18 -7.48 2.63
N LEU A 147 1.44 -6.42 2.25
CA LEU A 147 1.97 -5.40 1.34
C LEU A 147 3.17 -4.68 1.94
N ARG A 148 3.13 -4.36 3.25
CA ARG A 148 4.29 -3.77 3.95
C ARG A 148 5.48 -4.72 3.95
N VAL A 149 5.24 -6.02 4.16
CA VAL A 149 6.28 -7.06 4.05
C VAL A 149 6.88 -7.10 2.64
N ILE A 150 6.04 -7.15 1.60
CA ILE A 150 6.49 -7.17 0.20
C ILE A 150 7.31 -5.92 -0.12
N SER A 151 6.87 -4.74 0.31
CA SER A 151 7.56 -3.46 0.11
C SER A 151 8.94 -3.47 0.78
N LEU A 152 9.01 -3.81 2.06
CA LEU A 152 10.26 -3.88 2.82
C LEU A 152 11.24 -4.87 2.18
N VAL A 153 10.79 -6.09 1.91
CA VAL A 153 11.64 -7.15 1.35
C VAL A 153 12.11 -6.76 -0.06
N SER A 154 11.25 -6.15 -0.88
CA SER A 154 11.63 -5.64 -2.20
C SER A 154 12.69 -4.56 -2.13
N SER A 155 12.59 -3.65 -1.15
CA SER A 155 13.58 -2.61 -0.90
C SER A 155 14.95 -3.20 -0.52
N ILE A 156 15.00 -4.07 0.48
CA ILE A 156 16.26 -4.65 0.97
C ILE A 156 16.90 -5.67 0.00
N THR A 157 16.11 -6.18 -0.97
CA THR A 157 16.62 -7.06 -2.04
C THR A 157 16.84 -6.34 -3.37
N LYS A 158 16.68 -5.01 -3.44
CA LYS A 158 16.76 -4.23 -4.68
C LYS A 158 18.07 -4.42 -5.45
N GLY A 159 19.19 -4.57 -4.74
CA GLY A 159 20.52 -4.77 -5.33
C GLY A 159 20.81 -6.19 -5.84
N ARG A 160 19.90 -7.16 -5.63
CA ARG A 160 20.10 -8.54 -6.11
C ARG A 160 19.76 -8.67 -7.59
N VAL A 161 20.67 -9.31 -8.31
CA VAL A 161 20.49 -9.65 -9.73
C VAL A 161 19.71 -10.95 -9.85
N ILE A 162 18.66 -10.93 -10.68
CA ILE A 162 17.91 -12.14 -11.05
C ILE A 162 18.76 -12.92 -12.05
N ILE A 163 19.01 -14.21 -11.79
CA ILE A 163 19.82 -15.07 -12.67
C ILE A 163 19.00 -16.33 -13.02
N GLY A 164 18.89 -16.64 -14.32
CA GLY A 164 18.39 -17.93 -14.81
C GLY A 164 17.17 -17.87 -15.76
N PRO A 165 16.64 -19.04 -16.16
CA PRO A 165 15.47 -19.15 -17.05
C PRO A 165 14.20 -18.37 -16.64
N PRO A 166 13.93 -18.06 -15.35
CA PRO A 166 12.75 -17.27 -14.95
C PRO A 166 12.74 -15.82 -15.46
N ILE A 167 13.85 -15.31 -16.01
CA ILE A 167 13.90 -14.01 -16.68
C ILE A 167 12.95 -13.97 -17.90
N ASN A 168 12.75 -15.11 -18.55
CA ASN A 168 11.85 -15.20 -19.71
C ASN A 168 10.38 -14.99 -19.30
N ASP A 169 9.97 -15.52 -18.14
CA ASP A 169 8.63 -15.31 -17.59
C ASP A 169 8.40 -13.83 -17.28
N LEU A 170 9.37 -13.18 -16.62
CA LEU A 170 9.32 -11.75 -16.32
C LEU A 170 9.26 -10.90 -17.60
N SER A 171 10.04 -11.26 -18.62
CA SER A 171 10.05 -10.56 -19.91
C SER A 171 8.72 -10.68 -20.65
N LEU A 172 8.08 -11.86 -20.57
CA LEU A 172 6.78 -12.11 -21.17
C LEU A 172 5.66 -11.33 -20.45
N VAL A 173 5.70 -11.29 -19.11
CA VAL A 173 4.80 -10.46 -18.29
C VAL A 173 4.99 -8.98 -18.62
N LYS A 174 6.23 -8.50 -18.72
CA LYS A 174 6.55 -7.13 -19.17
C LYS A 174 5.95 -6.82 -20.54
N ALA A 175 6.07 -7.74 -21.50
CA ALA A 175 5.51 -7.57 -22.83
C ALA A 175 3.97 -7.46 -22.80
N ARG A 176 3.28 -8.26 -21.97
CA ARG A 176 1.82 -8.18 -21.78
C ARG A 176 1.38 -6.83 -21.20
N VAL A 177 2.06 -6.37 -20.15
CA VAL A 177 1.80 -5.04 -19.56
C VAL A 177 2.02 -3.94 -20.58
N ASN A 178 3.07 -4.06 -21.39
CA ASN A 178 3.37 -3.09 -22.43
C ASN A 178 2.34 -3.08 -23.58
N ALA A 179 1.67 -4.21 -23.82
CA ALA A 179 0.63 -4.35 -24.84
C ALA A 179 -0.77 -3.88 -24.39
N LEU A 180 -0.94 -3.51 -23.12
CA LEU A 180 -2.20 -2.96 -22.61
C LEU A 180 -2.58 -1.67 -23.35
N SER A 181 -3.89 -1.49 -23.57
CA SER A 181 -4.40 -0.22 -24.08
C SER A 181 -4.10 0.93 -23.10
N PRO A 182 -3.96 2.18 -23.58
CA PRO A 182 -3.75 3.33 -22.72
C PRO A 182 -4.83 3.48 -21.63
N GLU A 183 -6.07 3.14 -21.94
CA GLU A 183 -7.22 3.24 -21.04
C GLU A 183 -7.09 2.22 -19.88
N LEU A 184 -6.83 0.95 -20.20
CA LEU A 184 -6.64 -0.08 -19.18
C LEU A 184 -5.40 0.19 -18.32
N ARG A 185 -4.32 0.71 -18.92
CA ARG A 185 -3.13 1.12 -18.19
C ARG A 185 -3.43 2.26 -17.23
N SER A 186 -4.11 3.31 -17.71
CA SER A 186 -4.50 4.44 -16.87
C SER A 186 -5.42 4.00 -15.73
N PHE A 187 -6.37 3.10 -15.99
CA PHE A 187 -7.26 2.59 -14.96
C PHE A 187 -6.51 1.80 -13.90
N LEU A 188 -5.58 0.92 -14.31
CA LEU A 188 -4.75 0.17 -13.38
C LEU A 188 -3.87 1.09 -12.53
N THR A 189 -3.19 2.07 -13.14
CA THR A 189 -2.39 3.06 -12.41
C THR A 189 -3.24 3.83 -11.39
N ASN A 190 -4.46 4.24 -11.77
CA ASN A 190 -5.39 4.92 -10.87
C ASN A 190 -5.83 4.01 -9.71
N GLN A 191 -6.13 2.73 -9.96
CA GLN A 191 -6.48 1.76 -8.91
C GLN A 191 -5.31 1.54 -7.95
N ARG A 192 -4.07 1.48 -8.46
CA ARG A 192 -2.87 1.30 -7.63
C ARG A 192 -2.60 2.52 -6.76
N GLN A 193 -2.69 3.72 -7.33
CA GLN A 193 -2.61 4.96 -6.55
C GLN A 193 -3.69 5.02 -5.47
N PHE A 194 -4.90 4.55 -5.78
CA PHE A 194 -5.99 4.49 -4.82
C PHE A 194 -5.67 3.57 -3.64
N VAL A 195 -5.18 2.36 -3.90
CA VAL A 195 -4.74 1.42 -2.85
C VAL A 195 -3.59 2.00 -2.02
N GLN A 196 -2.62 2.67 -2.66
CA GLN A 196 -1.52 3.33 -1.94
C GLN A 196 -2.02 4.44 -1.02
N ASN A 197 -2.94 5.29 -1.48
CA ASN A 197 -3.56 6.33 -0.65
C ASN A 197 -4.29 5.73 0.55
N LEU A 198 -5.01 4.62 0.37
CA LEU A 198 -5.70 3.94 1.46
C LEU A 198 -4.72 3.32 2.48
N ASN A 199 -3.61 2.74 2.00
CA ASN A 199 -2.55 2.25 2.87
C ASN A 199 -1.92 3.39 3.68
N GLU A 200 -1.61 4.51 3.03
CA GLU A 200 -1.06 5.69 3.68
C GLU A 200 -2.02 6.24 4.75
N LEU A 201 -3.33 6.25 4.49
CA LEU A 201 -4.33 6.64 5.50
C LEU A 201 -4.31 5.72 6.73
N LEU A 202 -4.08 4.41 6.55
CA LEU A 202 -3.99 3.47 7.66
C LEU A 202 -2.70 3.71 8.48
N GLU A 203 -1.59 3.98 7.82
CA GLU A 203 -0.33 4.35 8.48
C GLU A 203 -0.45 5.68 9.25
N ILE A 204 -1.11 6.68 8.65
CA ILE A 204 -1.39 7.95 9.34
C ILE A 204 -2.27 7.70 10.56
N LYS A 205 -3.36 6.92 10.42
CA LYS A 205 -4.25 6.56 11.54
C LYS A 205 -3.47 5.99 12.72
N ASP A 206 -2.47 5.15 12.47
CA ASP A 206 -1.70 4.52 13.54
C ASP A 206 -0.81 5.52 14.30
N GLN A 207 -0.38 6.60 13.63
CA GLN A 207 0.40 7.70 14.20
C GLN A 207 -0.44 8.77 14.92
N LEU A 208 -1.74 8.86 14.63
CA LEU A 208 -2.63 9.85 15.24
C LEU A 208 -3.00 9.49 16.70
N GLU A 209 -3.44 10.50 17.46
CA GLU A 209 -3.90 10.32 18.84
C GLU A 209 -5.18 9.46 18.89
N MET A 210 -5.42 8.77 20.01
CA MET A 210 -6.47 7.74 20.12
C MET A 210 -7.89 8.24 19.81
N ASP A 211 -8.19 9.49 20.18
CA ASP A 211 -9.45 10.16 19.93
C ASP A 211 -9.68 10.49 18.43
N MET A 212 -8.59 10.71 17.67
CA MET A 212 -8.62 10.90 16.21
C MET A 212 -8.95 9.61 15.45
N LYS A 213 -8.56 8.45 15.99
CA LYS A 213 -8.62 7.17 15.24
C LYS A 213 -10.04 6.77 14.84
N SER A 214 -11.05 7.28 15.54
CA SER A 214 -12.47 7.07 15.24
C SER A 214 -12.91 7.63 13.87
N ILE A 215 -12.13 8.55 13.28
CA ILE A 215 -12.34 9.10 11.93
C ILE A 215 -12.17 8.01 10.86
N PHE A 216 -11.29 7.04 11.14
CA PHE A 216 -10.89 5.98 10.22
C PHE A 216 -11.50 4.63 10.62
N GLN A 217 -12.75 4.66 11.06
CA GLN A 217 -13.51 3.46 11.31
C GLN A 217 -13.66 2.68 9.99
N ASP A 218 -13.50 1.36 10.06
CA ASP A 218 -13.66 0.42 8.92
C ASP A 218 -12.70 0.61 7.73
N ILE A 219 -11.74 1.54 7.80
CA ILE A 219 -10.76 1.76 6.72
C ILE A 219 -9.94 0.50 6.42
N ARG A 220 -9.68 -0.35 7.43
CA ARG A 220 -8.92 -1.59 7.25
C ARG A 220 -9.65 -2.57 6.33
N GLU A 221 -10.96 -2.72 6.50
CA GLU A 221 -11.78 -3.57 5.65
C GLU A 221 -11.85 -3.03 4.21
N LEU A 222 -11.96 -1.71 4.05
CA LEU A 222 -11.86 -1.07 2.73
C LEU A 222 -10.49 -1.31 2.08
N VAL A 223 -9.39 -1.14 2.83
CA VAL A 223 -8.03 -1.38 2.34
C VAL A 223 -7.90 -2.82 1.84
N ASP A 224 -8.25 -3.81 2.65
CA ASP A 224 -8.14 -5.22 2.27
C ASP A 224 -9.00 -5.54 1.04
N PHE A 225 -10.24 -5.04 0.98
CA PHE A 225 -11.11 -5.18 -0.18
C PHE A 225 -10.45 -4.61 -1.46
N GLN A 226 -9.87 -3.41 -1.39
CA GLN A 226 -9.27 -2.75 -2.55
C GLN A 226 -7.97 -3.39 -3.00
N ILE A 227 -7.20 -3.98 -2.08
CA ILE A 227 -6.00 -4.76 -2.42
C ILE A 227 -6.41 -6.04 -3.14
N ILE A 228 -7.43 -6.76 -2.65
CA ILE A 228 -7.94 -7.97 -3.32
C ILE A 228 -8.50 -7.62 -4.70
N PHE A 229 -9.25 -6.51 -4.82
CA PHE A 229 -9.76 -6.02 -6.09
C PHE A 229 -8.62 -5.75 -7.08
N LEU A 230 -7.57 -5.05 -6.65
CA LEU A 230 -6.38 -4.79 -7.46
C LEU A 230 -5.66 -6.09 -7.89
N ILE A 231 -5.42 -7.03 -6.96
CA ILE A 231 -4.78 -8.31 -7.29
C ILE A 231 -5.62 -9.06 -8.32
N THR A 232 -6.94 -9.09 -8.13
CA THR A 232 -7.88 -9.77 -9.03
C THR A 232 -7.84 -9.14 -10.42
N MET A 233 -7.86 -7.81 -10.50
CA MET A 233 -7.66 -7.07 -11.75
C MET A 233 -6.37 -7.45 -12.47
N GLU A 234 -5.25 -7.45 -11.74
CA GLU A 234 -3.96 -7.75 -12.34
C GLU A 234 -3.84 -9.22 -12.77
N ARG A 235 -4.48 -10.16 -12.05
CA ARG A 235 -4.55 -11.57 -12.48
C ARG A 235 -5.19 -11.70 -13.85
N PHE A 236 -6.26 -10.94 -14.12
CA PHE A 236 -6.92 -10.95 -15.43
C PHE A 236 -6.00 -10.39 -16.52
N ILE A 237 -5.37 -9.24 -16.26
CA ILE A 237 -4.47 -8.57 -17.19
C ILE A 237 -3.22 -9.42 -17.51
N LEU A 238 -2.67 -10.08 -16.49
CA LEU A 238 -1.45 -10.87 -16.61
C LEU A 238 -1.71 -12.33 -16.98
N GLY A 239 -2.97 -12.78 -16.93
CA GLY A 239 -3.39 -14.13 -17.28
C GLY A 239 -3.15 -14.51 -18.75
N SER A 240 -3.13 -15.80 -19.04
CA SER A 240 -2.91 -16.33 -20.40
C SER A 240 -4.19 -16.69 -21.15
N SER A 241 -5.38 -16.47 -20.57
CA SER A 241 -6.63 -16.87 -21.19
C SER A 241 -7.05 -15.87 -22.27
N ALA A 242 -7.40 -16.37 -23.45
CA ALA A 242 -7.97 -15.59 -24.54
C ALA A 242 -9.37 -15.05 -24.21
N GLU A 243 -10.01 -15.57 -23.16
CA GLU A 243 -11.29 -15.11 -22.64
C GLU A 243 -11.02 -14.11 -21.50
N HIS A 244 -10.96 -12.82 -21.85
CA HIS A 244 -10.90 -11.71 -20.91
C HIS A 244 -12.28 -11.51 -20.27
N GLU A 245 -12.72 -12.49 -19.49
CA GLU A 245 -13.97 -12.39 -18.76
C GLU A 245 -13.73 -11.55 -17.50
N TRP A 246 -14.03 -10.26 -17.58
CA TRP A 246 -14.05 -9.35 -16.42
C TRP A 246 -15.19 -9.67 -15.44
N ALA A 247 -16.09 -10.59 -15.80
CA ALA A 247 -17.26 -10.97 -15.01
C ALA A 247 -16.95 -11.33 -13.54
N PRO A 248 -15.90 -12.12 -13.19
CA PRO A 248 -15.61 -12.42 -11.79
C PRO A 248 -15.08 -11.21 -11.02
N LEU A 249 -14.43 -10.25 -11.69
CA LEU A 249 -14.04 -8.98 -11.08
C LEU A 249 -15.28 -8.14 -10.72
N PHE A 250 -16.24 -8.04 -11.63
CA PHE A 250 -17.49 -7.34 -11.39
C PHE A 250 -18.35 -8.05 -10.32
N ASP A 251 -18.39 -9.38 -10.31
CA ASP A 251 -19.05 -10.16 -9.26
C ASP A 251 -18.42 -9.88 -7.89
N TYR A 252 -17.09 -9.85 -7.82
CA TYR A 252 -16.37 -9.49 -6.59
C TYR A 252 -16.69 -8.05 -6.13
N LEU A 253 -16.69 -7.08 -7.05
CA LEU A 253 -17.07 -5.70 -6.75
C LEU A 253 -18.50 -5.59 -6.21
N LEU A 254 -19.47 -6.23 -6.89
CA LEU A 254 -20.88 -6.17 -6.52
C LEU A 254 -21.15 -6.82 -5.15
N ARG A 255 -20.51 -7.95 -4.85
CA ARG A 255 -20.65 -8.63 -3.56
C ARG A 255 -20.12 -7.83 -2.37
N ASN A 256 -19.18 -6.91 -2.62
CA ASN A 256 -18.51 -6.14 -1.58
C ASN A 256 -18.78 -4.63 -1.69
N ILE A 257 -19.75 -4.22 -2.52
CA ILE A 257 -20.06 -2.81 -2.76
C ILE A 257 -20.51 -2.08 -1.49
N GLU A 258 -21.06 -2.82 -0.52
CA GLU A 258 -21.45 -2.30 0.79
C GLU A 258 -20.24 -1.76 1.58
N VAL A 259 -19.08 -2.42 1.51
CA VAL A 259 -17.84 -1.97 2.16
C VAL A 259 -17.42 -0.61 1.62
N GLU A 260 -17.47 -0.42 0.29
CA GLU A 260 -17.23 0.89 -0.33
C GLU A 260 -18.29 1.92 0.10
N ALA A 261 -19.57 1.56 0.06
CA ALA A 261 -20.67 2.47 0.35
C ALA A 261 -20.64 3.01 1.79
N VAL A 262 -20.35 2.15 2.77
CA VAL A 262 -20.22 2.54 4.19
C VAL A 262 -19.09 3.54 4.37
N SER A 263 -17.93 3.29 3.76
CA SER A 263 -16.79 4.21 3.85
C SER A 263 -17.11 5.59 3.26
N TYR A 264 -17.81 5.65 2.12
CA TYR A 264 -18.20 6.93 1.52
C TYR A 264 -19.30 7.67 2.30
N ALA A 265 -20.20 6.96 2.97
CA ALA A 265 -21.18 7.59 3.85
C ALA A 265 -20.50 8.29 5.04
N ALA A 266 -19.39 7.72 5.53
CA ALA A 266 -18.58 8.29 6.61
C ALA A 266 -17.66 9.45 6.16
N GLU A 267 -17.32 9.54 4.86
CA GLU A 267 -16.36 10.51 4.29
C GLU A 267 -16.66 11.97 4.71
N GLY A 268 -17.90 12.44 4.54
CA GLY A 268 -18.25 13.84 4.83
C GLY A 268 -18.07 14.19 6.31
N THR A 269 -18.41 13.25 7.19
CA THR A 269 -18.21 13.39 8.63
C THR A 269 -16.72 13.38 8.98
N ALA A 270 -15.95 12.47 8.38
CA ALA A 270 -14.50 12.37 8.58
C ALA A 270 -13.79 13.68 8.19
N ARG A 271 -14.08 14.23 7.01
CA ARG A 271 -13.50 15.49 6.53
C ARG A 271 -13.84 16.67 7.44
N THR A 272 -15.11 16.76 7.85
CA THR A 272 -15.56 17.84 8.76
C THR A 272 -14.83 17.77 10.09
N ARG A 273 -14.66 16.56 10.65
CA ARG A 273 -13.88 16.35 11.88
C ARG A 273 -12.43 16.75 11.69
N ILE A 274 -11.74 16.27 10.64
CA ILE A 274 -10.34 16.64 10.39
C ILE A 274 -10.18 18.16 10.28
N GLN A 275 -11.08 18.85 9.57
CA GLN A 275 -11.06 20.31 9.44
C GLN A 275 -11.28 21.02 10.78
N LEU A 276 -12.16 20.51 11.64
CA LEU A 276 -12.37 21.05 12.98
C LEU A 276 -11.08 20.94 13.81
N TRP A 277 -10.44 19.78 13.77
CA TRP A 277 -9.21 19.52 14.51
C TRP A 277 -8.08 20.44 14.05
N LEU A 278 -7.90 20.59 12.73
CA LEU A 278 -6.94 21.53 12.14
C LEU A 278 -7.17 22.99 12.58
N LYS A 279 -8.42 23.38 12.87
CA LYS A 279 -8.76 24.72 13.37
C LYS A 279 -8.49 24.87 14.87
N GLU A 280 -8.82 23.86 15.67
CA GLU A 280 -8.65 23.88 17.13
C GLU A 280 -7.17 23.83 17.52
N GLY A 281 -6.37 23.00 16.84
CA GLY A 281 -4.91 23.00 16.98
C GLY A 281 -4.37 22.61 18.36
N HIS A 282 -5.18 21.95 19.20
CA HIS A 282 -4.82 21.51 20.54
C HIS A 282 -4.21 20.10 20.51
N PHE A 283 -2.96 19.99 20.06
CA PHE A 283 -2.25 18.71 19.97
C PHE A 283 -0.91 18.75 20.71
N ARG A 284 -0.41 17.59 21.13
CA ARG A 284 0.91 17.50 21.79
C ARG A 284 2.05 17.87 20.84
N ASP A 285 1.98 17.38 19.61
CA ASP A 285 2.93 17.64 18.53
C ASP A 285 2.20 18.33 17.38
N LYS A 286 2.04 19.65 17.52
CA LYS A 286 1.14 20.46 16.68
C LYS A 286 1.50 20.40 15.20
N ASP A 287 2.79 20.52 14.86
CA ASP A 287 3.23 20.62 13.46
C ASP A 287 3.17 19.27 12.75
N ARG A 288 3.57 18.18 13.44
CA ARG A 288 3.46 16.83 12.90
C ARG A 288 2.01 16.43 12.68
N ILE A 289 1.16 16.58 13.69
CA ILE A 289 -0.26 16.18 13.60
C ILE A 289 -0.99 17.02 12.56
N ARG A 290 -0.68 18.31 12.44
CA ARG A 290 -1.26 19.17 11.41
C ARG A 290 -0.89 18.70 10.00
N THR A 291 0.37 18.33 9.78
CA THR A 291 0.85 17.77 8.51
C THR A 291 0.12 16.46 8.18
N LEU A 292 0.00 15.54 9.13
CA LEU A 292 -0.71 14.27 8.95
C LEU A 292 -2.19 14.47 8.61
N LEU A 293 -2.88 15.35 9.34
CA LEU A 293 -4.29 15.66 9.12
C LEU A 293 -4.54 16.37 7.78
N ALA A 294 -3.66 17.29 7.38
CA ALA A 294 -3.72 17.92 6.06
C ALA A 294 -3.56 16.87 4.96
N ARG A 295 -2.57 15.97 5.11
CA ARG A 295 -2.35 14.87 4.18
C ARG A 295 -3.57 13.95 4.07
N CYS A 296 -4.26 13.65 5.18
CA CYS A 296 -5.51 12.91 5.14
C CYS A 296 -6.57 13.58 4.26
N LEU A 297 -6.75 14.90 4.32
CA LEU A 297 -7.73 15.61 3.48
C LEU A 297 -7.44 15.49 1.98
N ASP A 298 -6.16 15.41 1.61
CA ASP A 298 -5.73 15.30 0.22
C ASP A 298 -6.00 13.91 -0.36
N ILE A 299 -5.76 12.86 0.44
CA ILE A 299 -5.80 11.47 -0.02
C ILE A 299 -7.10 10.73 0.34
N LEU A 300 -7.96 11.31 1.20
CA LEU A 300 -9.25 10.74 1.56
C LEU A 300 -10.09 10.44 0.31
N PRO A 301 -10.62 9.21 0.19
CA PRO A 301 -11.29 8.78 -1.02
C PRO A 301 -12.64 9.49 -1.15
N THR A 302 -12.89 10.11 -2.30
CA THR A 302 -14.18 10.73 -2.59
C THR A 302 -15.06 9.80 -3.41
N ARG A 303 -16.34 9.70 -3.05
CA ARG A 303 -17.32 8.92 -3.83
C ARG A 303 -17.33 9.30 -5.32
N ALA A 304 -17.30 10.60 -5.63
CA ALA A 304 -17.38 11.10 -7.00
C ALA A 304 -16.23 10.59 -7.89
N LYS A 305 -14.97 10.69 -7.40
CA LYS A 305 -13.80 10.17 -8.12
C LYS A 305 -13.90 8.66 -8.32
N ARG A 306 -14.34 7.90 -7.31
CA ARG A 306 -14.45 6.44 -7.40
C ARG A 306 -15.48 6.00 -8.42
N VAL A 307 -16.68 6.55 -8.34
CA VAL A 307 -17.79 6.23 -9.24
C VAL A 307 -17.38 6.53 -10.69
N SER A 308 -16.76 7.69 -10.94
CA SER A 308 -16.26 8.04 -12.26
C SER A 308 -15.23 7.01 -12.79
N ALA A 309 -14.30 6.56 -11.96
CA ALA A 309 -13.29 5.58 -12.35
C ALA A 309 -13.90 4.20 -12.68
N LEU A 310 -14.86 3.74 -11.87
CA LEU A 310 -15.54 2.46 -12.08
C LEU A 310 -16.44 2.48 -13.34
N PHE A 311 -17.11 3.60 -13.62
CA PHE A 311 -17.89 3.75 -14.86
C PHE A 311 -17.00 3.72 -16.10
N GLN A 312 -15.88 4.45 -16.10
CA GLN A 312 -14.91 4.42 -17.20
C GLN A 312 -14.39 3.00 -17.44
N PHE A 313 -14.16 2.24 -16.37
CA PHE A 313 -13.76 0.85 -16.50
C PHE A 313 -14.85 -0.02 -17.13
N ALA A 314 -16.12 0.13 -16.71
CA ALA A 314 -17.22 -0.65 -17.26
C ALA A 314 -17.48 -0.38 -18.75
N GLU A 315 -17.12 0.79 -19.27
CA GLU A 315 -17.21 1.13 -20.70
C GLU A 315 -16.09 0.50 -21.55
N HIS A 316 -15.00 0.07 -20.92
CA HIS A 316 -13.79 -0.41 -21.59
C HIS A 316 -13.40 -1.86 -21.26
N GLY A 317 -14.08 -2.48 -20.29
CA GLY A 317 -13.96 -3.90 -19.93
C GLY A 317 -15.07 -4.77 -20.51
#